data_AF-A0A3Q0DJS1-F1
#
_entry.id   AF-A0A3Q0DJS1-F1
#
_cell.length_a   1.000
_cell.length_b   1.000
_cell.length_c   1.000
_cell.angle_alpha   90.00
_cell.angle_beta   90.00
_cell.angle_gamma   90.00
#
_symmetry.space_group_name_H-M   'P 1'
#
loop_
_entity.id
_entity.type
_entity.pdbx_description
1 polymer ?
#
loop_
_entity_poly.entity_id
_entity_poly.type
_entity_poly.pdbx_seq_one_letter_code
_entity_poly.pdbx_strand_id
1 'polypeptide(L)'
;PKGLGQSRSLTGVYRLCLSARTVGFVKLNCEQPSVTLQLMNIRRCGHSDSFFFIEVGRSAVTGPGELWMQADDAVVAQNIHETILEAMKALKELFEFRPRSKSQSSGSSATHP
;
A
#
# COMPACT_ATOMS: atom_id res chain seq x y z
N PRO A 1 -10.36 -6.42 15.63
CA PRO A 1 -9.31 -5.72 14.85
C PRO A 1 -8.00 -6.53 14.87
N LYS A 2 -7.39 -6.77 13.71
CA LYS A 2 -6.11 -7.51 13.59
C LYS A 2 -5.00 -6.56 13.15
N GLY A 3 -3.76 -6.82 13.58
CA GLY A 3 -2.57 -6.12 13.11
C GLY A 3 -2.57 -4.61 13.38
N LEU A 4 -2.27 -3.83 12.34
CA LEU A 4 -2.15 -2.37 12.43
C LEU A 4 -3.46 -1.68 12.83
N GLY A 5 -4.60 -2.32 12.61
CA GLY A 5 -5.91 -1.84 13.06
C GLY A 5 -5.96 -1.59 14.57
N GLN A 6 -5.32 -2.47 15.35
CA GLN A 6 -5.27 -2.36 16.81
C GLN A 6 -4.13 -1.47 17.28
N SER A 7 -2.94 -1.58 16.69
CA SER A 7 -1.77 -0.82 17.14
C SER A 7 -1.81 0.67 16.78
N ARG A 8 -2.60 1.05 15.77
CA ARG A 8 -2.76 2.44 15.31
C ARG A 8 -4.14 3.03 15.57
N SER A 9 -4.97 2.36 16.38
CA SER A 9 -6.35 2.78 16.67
C SER A 9 -7.20 3.03 15.42
N LEU A 10 -6.94 2.28 14.34
CA LEU A 10 -7.67 2.33 13.08
C LEU A 10 -8.88 1.40 13.15
N THR A 11 -9.79 1.71 14.06
CA THR A 11 -11.01 0.93 14.32
C THR A 11 -12.25 1.77 14.05
N GLY A 12 -13.27 1.15 13.46
CA GLY A 12 -14.53 1.81 13.09
C GLY A 12 -14.72 1.83 11.58
N VAL A 13 -15.63 2.70 11.12
CA VAL A 13 -16.02 2.76 9.71
C VAL A 13 -15.20 3.85 9.00
N TYR A 14 -14.56 3.47 7.91
CA TYR A 14 -13.68 4.32 7.11
C TYR A 14 -14.12 4.30 5.64
N ARG A 15 -13.89 5.41 4.95
CA ARG A 15 -13.90 5.48 3.49
C ARG A 15 -12.49 5.17 2.98
N LEU A 16 -12.42 4.24 2.04
CA LEU A 16 -11.21 3.94 1.29
C LEU A 16 -11.16 4.84 0.05
N CYS A 17 -10.14 5.68 -0.03
CA CYS A 17 -9.95 6.62 -1.14
C CYS A 17 -8.71 6.21 -1.94
N LEU A 18 -8.91 5.76 -3.18
CA LEU A 18 -7.82 5.39 -4.09
C LEU A 18 -7.46 6.58 -4.99
N SER A 19 -6.17 6.84 -5.14
CA SER A 19 -5.60 7.77 -6.12
C SER A 19 -4.61 7.04 -7.02
N ALA A 20 -4.05 7.74 -8.00
CA ALA A 20 -3.02 7.18 -8.90
C ALA A 20 -1.76 6.66 -8.18
N ARG A 21 -1.49 7.10 -6.94
CA ARG A 21 -0.26 6.75 -6.20
C ARG A 21 -0.51 6.31 -4.76
N THR A 22 -1.68 6.57 -4.20
CA THR A 22 -1.95 6.39 -2.77
C THR A 22 -3.30 5.76 -2.49
N VAL A 23 -3.40 5.09 -1.34
CA VAL A 23 -4.67 4.68 -0.71
C VAL A 23 -4.80 5.42 0.61
N GLY A 24 -5.86 6.22 0.75
CA GLY A 24 -6.19 6.93 1.98
C GLY A 24 -7.35 6.26 2.72
N PHE A 25 -7.31 6.28 4.04
CA PHE A 25 -8.41 5.85 4.90
C PHE A 25 -8.92 7.04 5.68
N VAL A 26 -10.13 7.50 5.33
CA VAL A 26 -10.78 8.66 5.95
C VAL A 26 -11.86 8.15 6.88
N LYS A 27 -11.74 8.40 8.18
CA LYS A 27 -12.76 8.02 9.14
C LYS A 27 -14.06 8.76 8.81
N LEU A 28 -15.21 8.08 8.88
CA LEU A 28 -16.49 8.77 8.73
C LEU A 28 -16.60 9.91 9.74
N ASN A 29 -17.12 11.05 9.29
CA ASN A 29 -17.22 12.30 10.04
C ASN A 29 -15.87 13.00 10.34
N CYS A 30 -14.80 12.64 9.62
CA CYS A 30 -13.54 13.37 9.62
C CYS A 30 -13.23 13.90 8.22
N GLU A 31 -12.68 15.11 8.13
CA GLU A 31 -12.27 15.71 6.84
C GLU A 31 -10.86 15.28 6.41
N GLN A 32 -10.01 14.87 7.37
CA GLN A 32 -8.65 14.45 7.09
C GLN A 32 -8.49 12.91 7.09
N PRO A 33 -7.64 12.37 6.20
CA PRO A 33 -7.30 10.96 6.21
C PRO A 33 -6.57 10.60 7.50
N SER A 34 -7.03 9.53 8.16
CA SER A 34 -6.36 8.99 9.35
C SER A 34 -5.05 8.29 8.98
N VAL A 35 -4.97 7.74 7.78
CA VAL A 35 -3.73 7.17 7.22
C VAL A 35 -3.76 7.26 5.70
N THR A 36 -2.62 7.61 5.11
CA THR A 36 -2.40 7.61 3.66
C THR A 36 -1.20 6.72 3.36
N LEU A 37 -1.43 5.64 2.61
CA LEU A 37 -0.41 4.69 2.18
C LEU A 37 -0.02 4.95 0.74
N GLN A 38 1.28 4.92 0.46
CA GLN A 38 1.77 4.91 -0.92
C GLN A 38 1.59 3.51 -1.49
N LEU A 39 1.03 3.40 -2.71
CA LEU A 39 0.83 2.12 -3.40
C LEU A 39 2.16 1.34 -3.56
N MET A 40 3.27 2.04 -3.77
CA MET A 40 4.62 1.45 -3.86
C MET A 40 5.11 0.80 -2.56
N ASN A 41 4.52 1.13 -1.41
CA ASN A 41 4.89 0.57 -0.11
C ASN A 41 4.01 -0.62 0.30
N ILE A 42 2.99 -0.95 -0.52
CA ILE A 42 2.15 -2.13 -0.34
C ILE A 42 2.89 -3.34 -0.90
N ARG A 43 3.04 -4.38 -0.07
CA ARG A 43 3.72 -5.63 -0.44
C ARG A 43 2.77 -6.61 -1.11
N ARG A 44 1.57 -6.72 -0.54
CA ARG A 44 0.46 -7.54 -1.06
C ARG A 44 -0.86 -6.99 -0.55
N CYS A 45 -1.91 -7.25 -1.30
CA CYS A 45 -3.29 -7.08 -0.88
C CYS A 45 -4.09 -8.32 -1.30
N GLY A 46 -5.27 -8.51 -0.72
CA GLY A 46 -6.11 -9.65 -1.03
C GLY A 46 -7.43 -9.58 -0.26
N HIS A 47 -8.28 -10.58 -0.48
CA HIS A 47 -9.54 -10.71 0.22
C HIS A 47 -9.75 -12.15 0.71
N SER A 48 -10.61 -12.30 1.71
CA SER A 48 -11.07 -13.57 2.27
C SER A 48 -12.48 -13.33 2.81
N ASP A 49 -13.48 -14.04 2.27
CA ASP A 49 -14.90 -13.76 2.53
C ASP A 49 -15.22 -12.27 2.29
N SER A 50 -15.90 -11.61 3.23
CA SER A 50 -16.16 -10.17 3.21
C SER A 50 -15.02 -9.33 3.80
N PHE A 51 -13.81 -9.88 3.98
CA PHE A 51 -12.65 -9.13 4.45
C PHE A 51 -11.68 -8.80 3.31
N PHE A 52 -11.22 -7.57 3.29
CA PHE A 52 -10.11 -7.11 2.45
C PHE A 52 -8.91 -6.76 3.33
N PHE A 53 -7.70 -7.11 2.88
CA PHE A 53 -6.46 -6.81 3.61
C PHE A 53 -5.39 -6.15 2.73
N ILE A 54 -4.55 -5.35 3.39
CA ILE A 54 -3.35 -4.74 2.81
C ILE A 54 -2.17 -5.03 3.75
N GLU A 55 -1.12 -5.67 3.24
CA GLU A 55 0.18 -5.74 3.90
C GLU A 55 1.10 -4.63 3.38
N VAL A 56 1.66 -3.87 4.31
CA VAL A 56 2.64 -2.82 4.01
C VAL A 56 4.04 -3.15 4.55
N GLY A 57 5.05 -2.63 3.86
CA GLY A 57 6.46 -2.76 4.26
C GLY A 57 6.92 -1.69 5.24
N ARG A 58 8.20 -1.78 5.63
CA ARG A 58 8.84 -0.85 6.59
C ARG A 58 8.83 0.61 6.13
N SER A 59 8.77 0.85 4.83
CA SER A 59 8.75 2.20 4.24
C SER A 59 7.37 2.88 4.33
N ALA A 60 6.33 2.18 4.76
CA ALA A 60 5.03 2.78 4.97
C ALA A 60 5.01 3.66 6.22
N VAL A 61 4.20 4.73 6.19
CA VAL A 61 4.04 5.68 7.31
C VAL A 61 3.57 5.00 8.61
N THR A 62 2.84 3.88 8.47
CA THR A 62 2.36 3.08 9.61
C THR A 62 3.43 2.14 10.18
N GLY A 63 4.56 1.96 9.50
CA GLY A 63 5.47 0.84 9.69
C GLY A 63 4.95 -0.45 9.03
N PRO A 64 5.71 -1.55 9.14
CA PRO A 64 5.31 -2.83 8.55
C PRO A 64 4.11 -3.43 9.28
N GLY A 65 3.25 -4.14 8.55
CA GLY A 65 2.13 -4.87 9.13
C GLY A 65 0.95 -4.98 8.18
N GLU A 66 -0.15 -5.50 8.71
CA GLU A 66 -1.37 -5.74 7.93
C GLU A 66 -2.53 -4.90 8.45
N LEU A 67 -3.28 -4.31 7.52
CA LEU A 67 -4.57 -3.67 7.75
C LEU A 67 -5.65 -4.61 7.24
N TRP A 68 -6.65 -4.84 8.07
CA TRP A 68 -7.79 -5.69 7.76
C TRP A 68 -9.07 -4.86 7.85
N MET A 69 -9.94 -4.99 6.86
CA MET A 69 -11.20 -4.27 6.78
C MET A 69 -12.31 -5.21 6.39
N GLN A 70 -13.47 -5.01 6.99
CA GLN A 70 -14.70 -5.70 6.62
C GLN A 70 -15.41 -4.84 5.58
N ALA A 71 -15.74 -5.44 4.44
CA ALA A 71 -16.65 -4.92 3.43
C ALA A 71 -18.07 -5.46 3.69
N ASP A 72 -19.04 -4.95 2.94
CA ASP A 72 -20.44 -5.36 3.08
C ASP A 72 -20.63 -6.85 2.75
N ASP A 73 -19.98 -7.31 1.68
CA ASP A 73 -19.98 -8.70 1.25
C ASP A 73 -18.68 -9.09 0.52
N ALA A 74 -18.59 -10.36 0.10
CA ALA A 74 -17.42 -10.89 -0.59
C ALA A 74 -17.22 -10.29 -2.00
N VAL A 75 -18.30 -9.88 -2.67
CA VAL A 75 -18.23 -9.25 -4.00
C VAL A 75 -17.60 -7.87 -3.88
N VAL A 76 -18.00 -7.09 -2.87
CA VAL A 76 -17.38 -5.80 -2.57
C VAL A 76 -15.92 -5.98 -2.17
N ALA A 77 -15.60 -6.96 -1.32
CA ALA A 77 -14.22 -7.25 -0.93
C ALA A 77 -13.33 -7.63 -2.14
N GLN A 78 -13.84 -8.47 -3.03
CA GLN A 78 -13.16 -8.84 -4.28
C GLN A 78 -12.98 -7.62 -5.19
N ASN A 79 -14.01 -6.80 -5.38
CA ASN A 79 -13.94 -5.60 -6.21
C ASN A 79 -12.88 -4.60 -5.68
N ILE A 80 -12.82 -4.39 -4.36
CA ILE A 80 -11.79 -3.56 -3.73
C ILE A 80 -10.40 -4.13 -4.01
N HIS A 81 -10.23 -5.45 -3.85
CA HIS A 81 -8.96 -6.13 -4.12
C HIS A 81 -8.50 -5.94 -5.57
N GLU A 82 -9.36 -6.23 -6.55
CA GLU A 82 -9.02 -6.14 -7.97
C GLU A 82 -8.67 -4.71 -8.37
N THR A 83 -9.47 -3.73 -7.91
CA THR A 83 -9.24 -2.30 -8.20
C THR A 83 -7.89 -1.81 -7.67
N ILE A 84 -7.53 -2.18 -6.42
CA ILE A 84 -6.26 -1.76 -5.83
C ILE A 84 -5.08 -2.50 -6.50
N LEU A 85 -5.24 -3.78 -6.80
CA LEU A 85 -4.22 -4.57 -7.48
C LEU A 85 -3.91 -4.01 -8.87
N GLU A 86 -4.93 -3.60 -9.62
CA GLU A 86 -4.77 -2.96 -10.92
C GLU A 86 -4.04 -1.62 -10.80
N ALA A 87 -4.41 -0.77 -9.84
CA ALA A 87 -3.71 0.49 -9.59
C ALA A 87 -2.23 0.28 -9.21
N MET A 88 -1.92 -0.77 -8.44
CA MET A 88 -0.54 -1.14 -8.13
C MET A 88 0.25 -1.57 -9.38
N LYS A 89 -0.37 -2.35 -10.28
CA LYS A 89 0.24 -2.76 -11.55
C LYS A 89 0.51 -1.56 -12.46
N ALA A 90 -0.49 -0.71 -12.67
CA ALA A 90 -0.36 0.51 -13.47
C ALA A 90 0.74 1.44 -12.93
N LEU A 91 0.84 1.57 -11.60
CA LEU A 91 1.91 2.35 -10.99
C LEU A 91 3.29 1.72 -11.25
N LYS A 92 3.41 0.39 -11.19
CA LYS A 92 4.66 -0.32 -11.46
C LYS A 92 5.11 -0.09 -12.90
N GLU A 93 4.21 -0.22 -13.87
CA GLU A 93 4.48 0.06 -15.28
C GLU A 93 5.00 1.49 -15.47
N LEU A 94 4.34 2.48 -14.85
CA LEU A 94 4.78 3.88 -14.90
C LEU A 94 6.22 4.10 -14.40
N PHE A 95 6.68 3.31 -13.43
CA PHE A 95 8.04 3.38 -12.91
C PHE A 95 9.04 2.53 -13.69
N GLU A 96 8.61 1.46 -14.36
CA GLU A 96 9.48 0.65 -15.24
C GLU A 96 9.92 1.45 -16.47
N PHE A 97 9.12 2.39 -16.95
CA PHE A 97 9.49 3.32 -18.04
C PHE A 97 10.49 4.41 -17.63
N ARG A 98 10.83 4.55 -16.34
CA ARG A 98 11.98 5.38 -15.95
C ARG A 98 13.21 4.49 -15.95
N PRO A 99 14.16 4.66 -16.90
CA PRO A 99 15.45 3.99 -16.81
C PRO A 99 16.05 4.42 -15.48
N ARG A 100 16.15 3.48 -14.54
CA ARG A 100 16.91 3.70 -13.31
C ARG A 100 18.32 4.02 -13.76
N SER A 101 18.74 5.28 -13.64
CA SER A 101 20.08 5.72 -14.02
C SER A 101 21.08 4.75 -13.38
N LYS A 102 21.73 3.94 -14.21
CA LYS A 102 22.83 3.08 -13.77
C LYS A 102 23.92 4.02 -13.29
N SER A 103 24.03 4.23 -11.98
CA SER A 103 25.27 4.74 -11.41
C SER A 103 26.32 3.65 -11.62
N GLN A 104 27.04 3.73 -12.74
CA GLN A 104 28.28 2.97 -12.92
C GLN A 104 29.29 3.55 -11.93
N SER A 105 29.45 2.91 -10.76
CA SER A 105 30.64 3.14 -9.95
C SER A 105 31.80 2.45 -10.65
N SER A 106 32.58 3.23 -11.41
CA SER A 106 33.89 2.83 -11.90
C SER A 106 34.81 2.61 -10.70
N GLY A 107 34.95 1.35 -10.27
CA GLY A 107 35.99 0.94 -9.34
C GLY A 107 37.34 0.99 -10.05
N SER A 108 38.03 2.12 -9.95
CA SER A 108 39.41 2.26 -10.40
C SER A 108 40.32 1.45 -9.46
N SER A 109 40.74 0.29 -9.95
CA SER A 109 41.89 -0.46 -9.44
C SER A 109 43.17 0.35 -9.63
N ALA A 110 43.92 0.61 -8.56
CA ALA A 110 45.29 1.12 -8.60
C ALA A 110 46.18 0.38 -7.58
N THR A 111 46.75 -0.72 -8.07
CA THR A 111 48.15 -1.17 -7.94
C THR A 111 49.03 -0.65 -6.79
N HIS A 112 49.46 -1.59 -5.93
CA HIS A 112 50.78 -1.63 -5.27
C HIS A 112 51.88 -1.92 -6.33
N PRO A 113 53.15 -1.53 -6.13
CA PRO A 113 54.00 -1.93 -5.00
C PRO A 113 54.50 -0.78 -4.12
#